data_AF-A0A9D5DY09-F1
#
_entry.id   AF-A0A9D5DY09-F1
#
_cell.length_a   1.000
_cell.length_b   1.000
_cell.length_c   1.000
_cell.angle_alpha   90.00
_cell.angle_beta   90.00
_cell.angle_gamma   90.00
#
_symmetry.space_group_name_H-M   'P 1'
#
loop_
_entity.id
_entity.type
_entity.pdbx_description
1 polymer ?
#
loop_
_entity_poly.entity_id
_entity_poly.type
_entity_poly.pdbx_seq_one_letter_code
_entity_poly.pdbx_strand_id
1 'polypeptide(L)' 'KSDFDHIEAFREDEFFRYALNVDKVPSSPTLRQRLDQGALTEDWKTILMEESAGLIRRLDADISPVDVGGKPYLPL' A
#
# COMPACT_ATOMS: atom_id res chain seq x y z
N LYS A 1 -7.09 -12.20 -6.46
CA LYS A 1 -8.37 -11.47 -6.22
C LYS A 1 -8.13 -10.60 -5.00
N SER A 2 -8.15 -9.28 -5.12
CA SER A 2 -7.98 -8.40 -3.95
C SER A 2 -9.26 -8.41 -3.12
N ASP A 3 -9.13 -8.73 -1.84
CA ASP A 3 -10.24 -8.96 -0.93
C ASP A 3 -10.65 -7.66 -0.21
N PHE A 4 -11.10 -6.70 -1.02
CA PHE A 4 -11.57 -5.40 -0.52
C PHE A 4 -12.84 -5.53 0.33
N ASP A 5 -13.55 -6.66 0.28
CA ASP A 5 -14.81 -6.87 0.99
C ASP A 5 -14.61 -6.98 2.51
N HIS A 6 -13.39 -7.29 2.97
CA HIS A 6 -13.03 -7.24 4.39
C HIS A 6 -13.28 -5.86 5.03
N ILE A 7 -13.22 -4.77 4.26
CA ILE A 7 -13.44 -3.43 4.79
C ILE A 7 -14.87 -3.25 5.34
N GLU A 8 -15.84 -4.01 4.84
CA GLU A 8 -17.25 -3.87 5.25
C GLU A 8 -17.45 -4.20 6.73
N ALA A 9 -16.68 -5.15 7.28
CA ALA A 9 -16.75 -5.52 8.69
C ALA A 9 -16.30 -4.38 9.63
N PHE A 10 -15.46 -3.46 9.15
CA PHE A 10 -14.90 -2.37 9.95
C PHE A 10 -15.66 -1.06 9.81
N ARG A 11 -16.78 -1.03 9.06
CA ARG A 11 -17.44 0.23 8.72
C ARG A 11 -18.04 0.98 9.91
N GLU A 12 -18.46 0.25 10.91
CA GLU A 12 -19.00 0.79 12.16
C GLU A 12 -17.98 0.72 13.31
N ASP A 13 -16.78 0.21 13.06
CA ASP A 13 -15.72 0.11 14.04
C ASP A 13 -15.15 1.50 14.36
N GLU A 14 -15.40 1.97 15.59
CA GLU A 14 -14.90 3.25 16.10
C GLU A 14 -13.38 3.23 16.28
N PHE A 15 -12.83 2.10 16.72
CA PHE A 15 -11.39 1.94 16.90
C PHE A 15 -10.67 1.98 15.55
N PHE A 16 -11.22 1.33 14.52
CA PHE A 16 -10.65 1.36 13.18
C PHE A 16 -10.58 2.79 12.61
N ARG A 17 -11.66 3.57 12.79
CA ARG A 17 -11.71 4.99 12.40
C ARG A 17 -10.68 5.83 13.16
N TYR A 18 -10.60 5.62 14.47
CA TYR A 18 -9.65 6.33 15.32
C TYR A 18 -8.19 6.01 14.99
N ALA A 19 -7.85 4.73 14.86
CA ALA A 19 -6.49 4.26 14.62
C ALA A 19 -5.92 4.72 13.26
N LEU A 20 -6.77 4.79 12.23
CA LEU A 20 -6.39 5.28 10.91
C LEU A 20 -6.61 6.79 10.74
N ASN A 21 -7.14 7.47 11.76
CA ASN A 21 -7.48 8.89 11.73
C ASN A 21 -8.35 9.25 10.50
N VAL A 22 -9.41 8.47 10.27
CA VAL A 22 -10.37 8.69 9.18
C VAL A 22 -11.78 8.91 9.73
N ASP A 23 -12.49 9.90 9.19
CA ASP A 23 -13.85 10.23 9.64
C ASP A 23 -14.84 9.09 9.37
N LYS A 24 -14.68 8.43 8.22
CA LYS A 24 -15.57 7.35 7.77
C LYS A 24 -14.81 6.31 6.99
N VAL A 25 -15.04 5.05 7.36
CA VAL A 25 -14.54 3.90 6.62
C VAL A 25 -15.31 3.77 5.29
N PRO A 26 -14.63 3.77 4.14
CA PRO A 26 -15.27 3.62 2.84
C PRO A 26 -15.85 2.21 2.66
N SER A 27 -16.83 2.07 1.77
CA SER A 27 -17.27 0.74 1.32
C SER A 27 -16.23 0.11 0.40
N SER A 28 -16.31 -1.21 0.20
CA SER A 28 -15.44 -1.97 -0.71
C SER A 28 -15.38 -1.36 -2.12
N PRO A 29 -16.50 -1.00 -2.77
CA PRO A 29 -16.46 -0.32 -4.07
C PRO A 29 -15.77 1.05 -4.03
N THR A 30 -16.03 1.85 -2.99
CA THR A 30 -15.43 3.18 -2.86
C THR A 30 -13.92 3.09 -2.61
N LEU A 31 -13.48 2.14 -1.77
CA LEU A 31 -12.06 1.90 -1.51
C LEU A 31 -11.33 1.50 -2.80
N ARG A 32 -11.90 0.55 -3.55
CA ARG A 32 -11.36 0.09 -4.82
C ARG A 32 -11.23 1.25 -5.82
N GLN A 33 -12.31 2.01 -6.01
CA GLN A 33 -12.31 3.15 -6.93
C GLN A 33 -11.22 4.17 -6.60
N ARG A 34 -11.05 4.53 -5.32
CA ARG A 34 -10.03 5.51 -4.90
C ARG A 34 -8.62 5.00 -5.13
N LEU A 35 -8.36 3.73 -4.84
CA LEU A 35 -7.05 3.12 -5.07
C LEU A 35 -6.73 2.99 -6.56
N ASP A 36 -7.73 2.62 -7.38
CA ASP A 36 -7.57 2.57 -8.83
C ASP A 36 -7.27 3.97 -9.40
N GLN A 37 -7.94 5.02 -8.90
CA GLN A 37 -7.65 6.41 -9.28
C GLN A 37 -6.24 6.85 -8.86
N GLY A 38 -5.82 6.50 -7.63
CA GLY A 38 -4.47 6.77 -7.15
C GLY A 38 -3.40 6.09 -8.00
N ALA A 39 -3.64 4.85 -8.42
CA ALA A 39 -2.72 4.10 -9.29
C ALA A 39 -2.55 4.72 -10.69
N LEU A 40 -3.54 5.48 -11.17
CA LEU A 40 -3.45 6.22 -12.43
C LEU A 40 -2.67 7.54 -12.31
N THR A 41 -2.25 7.91 -11.10
CA THR A 41 -1.53 9.16 -10.83
C THR A 41 -0.04 8.88 -10.60
N GLU A 42 0.84 9.38 -11.48
CA GLU A 42 2.29 9.13 -11.37
C GLU A 42 2.92 9.69 -10.08
N ASP A 43 2.32 10.72 -9.48
CA ASP A 43 2.78 11.29 -8.20
C ASP A 43 2.72 10.24 -7.08
N TRP A 44 1.67 9.41 -7.04
CA TRP A 44 1.54 8.37 -6.03
C TRP A 44 2.63 7.32 -6.16
N LYS A 45 2.94 6.92 -7.38
CA LYS A 45 4.01 5.97 -7.66
C LYS A 45 5.35 6.51 -7.16
N THR A 46 5.64 7.78 -7.43
CA THR A 46 6.87 8.45 -6.98
C THR A 46 6.97 8.46 -5.46
N ILE A 47 5.92 8.92 -4.77
CA ILE A 47 5.87 8.96 -3.30
C ILE A 47 6.02 7.56 -2.70
N LEU A 48 5.33 6.56 -3.26
CA LEU A 48 5.42 5.18 -2.77
C LEU A 48 6.84 4.61 -2.92
N MET A 49 7.52 4.89 -4.03
CA MET A 49 8.91 4.45 -4.22
C MET A 49 9.86 5.15 -3.24
N GLU A 50 9.71 6.45 -3.05
CA GLU A 50 10.53 7.23 -2.12
C GLU A 50 10.39 6.77 -0.67
N GLU A 51 9.14 6.59 -0.20
CA GLU A 51 8.86 6.13 1.17
C GLU A 51 9.27 4.66 1.36
N SER A 52 9.10 3.81 0.36
CA SER A 52 9.57 2.41 0.41
C SER A 52 11.09 2.35 0.53
N ALA A 53 11.82 3.13 -0.28
CA ALA A 53 13.26 3.25 -0.17
C ALA A 53 13.68 3.85 1.19
N GLY A 54 12.91 4.82 1.70
CA GLY A 54 13.09 5.40 3.04
C GLY A 54 12.95 4.36 4.14
N LEU A 55 11.93 3.53 4.08
CA LEU A 55 11.66 2.46 5.05
C LEU A 55 12.79 1.43 5.06
N ILE A 56 13.20 0.95 3.89
CA ILE A 56 14.29 -0.03 3.77
C ILE A 56 15.59 0.51 4.37
N ARG A 57 15.94 1.77 4.05
CA ARG A 57 17.12 2.44 4.62
C ARG A 57 17.05 2.58 6.15
N ARG A 58 15.88 2.87 6.72
CA ARG A 58 15.70 3.01 8.17
C ARG A 58 15.80 1.70 8.92
N LEU A 59 15.36 0.61 8.30
CA LEU A 59 15.36 -0.71 8.90
C LEU A 59 16.70 -1.45 8.77
N ASP A 60 17.68 -0.85 8.06
CA ASP A 60 18.95 -1.49 7.68
C ASP A 60 18.71 -2.90 7.12
N ALA A 61 17.67 -3.03 6.30
CA ALA A 61 17.22 -4.33 5.83
C ALA A 61 18.25 -4.89 4.84
N ASP A 62 18.69 -6.13 5.07
CA ASP A 62 19.60 -6.82 4.18
C ASP A 62 18.90 -7.13 2.84
N ILE A 63 19.21 -6.35 1.80
CA ILE A 63 18.62 -6.51 0.48
C ILE A 63 19.39 -7.58 -0.27
N SER A 64 18.85 -8.80 -0.27
CA SER A 64 19.35 -9.89 -1.11
C SER A 64 18.80 -9.77 -2.54
N PRO A 65 19.64 -9.89 -3.59
CA PRO A 65 19.17 -9.89 -4.97
C PRO A 65 18.28 -11.09 -5.26
N VAL A 66 17.32 -10.92 -6.17
CA VAL A 66 16.55 -12.03 -6.74
C VAL A 66 17.07 -12.32 -8.14
N ASP A 67 17.40 -13.58 -8.41
CA ASP A 67 17.93 -14.00 -9.69
C ASP A 67 16.79 -14.27 -10.68
N VAL A 68 16.72 -13.49 -11.76
CA VAL A 68 15.72 -13.66 -12.82
C VAL A 68 16.44 -13.91 -14.14
N GLY A 69 16.42 -15.17 -14.60
CA GLY A 69 17.06 -15.56 -15.86
C GLY A 69 18.59 -15.47 -15.85
N GLY A 70 19.23 -15.64 -14.68
CA GLY A 70 20.69 -15.57 -14.52
C GLY A 70 21.24 -14.14 -14.40
N LYS A 71 20.37 -13.18 -14.10
CA LYS A 71 20.75 -11.81 -13.78
C LYS A 71 20.22 -11.47 -12.38
N PRO A 72 21.09 -10.96 -11.48
CA PRO A 72 20.64 -10.49 -10.17
C PRO A 72 19.91 -9.16 -10.33
N TYR A 73 18.67 -9.12 -9.84
CA TYR A 73 17.88 -7.90 -9.72
C TYR A 73 17.76 -7.52 -8.25
N LEU A 74 18.14 -6.29 -7.94
CA LEU A 74 17.81 -5.69 -6.66
C LEU A 74 16.39 -5.13 -6.76
N PRO A 75 15.45 -5.53 -5.88
CA PRO A 75 14.12 -4.95 -5.87
C PRO A 75 14.20 -3.54 -5.25
N LEU A 76 14.42 -2.54 -6.10
CA LEU A 76 14.35 -1.11 -5.78
C LEU A 76 13.52 -0.38 -6.84
#